data_AF-A0A078IED2-F1
#
_entry.id   AF-A0A078IED2-F1
#
_cell.length_a   1.000
_cell.length_b   1.000
_cell.length_c   1.000
_cell.angle_alpha   90.00
_cell.angle_beta   90.00
_cell.angle_gamma   90.00
#
_symmetry.space_group_name_H-M   'P 1'
#
loop_
_entity.id
_entity.type
_entity.pdbx_description
1 polymer ?
#
loop_
_entity_poly.entity_id
_entity_poly.type
_entity_poly.pdbx_seq_one_letter_code
_entity_poly.pdbx_strand_id
1 'polypeptide(L)'
;MKMVNKGVETRFERIRQDFKAIDLSENRIYGKIPESTGFLKALCLLNLSGNAFTSDIPRSLANLTNLEALDLSSTKLSGQIPQGLSDLSFLSYMNFSRNLLKGPVPKGTQFQSQKCSSFSDNQTLDSTVSNTSVEKLTSQILHHIFPRNFLS
;
A
#
# COMPACT_ATOMS: atom_id res chain seq x y z
N MET A 1 28.86 6.93 6.61
CA MET A 1 27.82 6.03 7.18
C MET A 1 27.84 4.72 6.41
N LYS A 2 27.67 3.58 7.10
CA LYS A 2 27.56 2.25 6.48
C LYS A 2 26.08 1.93 6.29
N MET A 3 25.66 1.64 5.07
CA MET A 3 24.34 1.06 4.79
C MET A 3 24.53 -0.29 4.13
N VAL A 4 23.72 -1.26 4.55
CA VAL A 4 23.65 -2.58 3.95
C VAL A 4 22.35 -2.65 3.18
N ASN A 5 22.43 -2.76 1.85
CA ASN A 5 21.28 -3.01 0.99
C ASN A 5 21.46 -4.38 0.31
N LYS A 6 20.49 -5.30 0.48
CA LYS A 6 20.53 -6.67 -0.08
C LYS A 6 21.86 -7.40 0.16
N GLY A 7 22.44 -7.23 1.36
CA GLY A 7 23.72 -7.84 1.74
C GLY A 7 24.97 -7.16 1.16
N VAL A 8 24.81 -6.08 0.40
CA VAL A 8 25.91 -5.26 -0.09
C VAL A 8 26.17 -4.12 0.90
N GLU A 9 27.32 -4.14 1.56
CA GLU A 9 27.79 -3.04 2.39
C GLU A 9 28.34 -1.93 1.51
N THR A 10 27.64 -0.80 1.43
CA THR A 10 28.11 0.39 0.71
C THR A 10 28.56 1.44 1.71
N ARG A 11 29.83 1.81 1.61
CA ARG A 11 30.46 2.85 2.45
C ARG A 11 30.38 4.20 1.73
N PHE A 12 29.62 5.14 2.30
CA PHE A 12 29.52 6.50 1.76
C PHE A 12 30.50 7.43 2.47
N GLU A 13 31.48 7.94 1.71
CA GLU A 13 32.50 8.92 2.14
C GLU A 13 31.93 10.35 2.25
N ARG A 14 30.84 10.65 1.53
CA ARG A 14 30.06 11.91 1.65
C ARG A 14 28.62 11.65 1.19
N ILE A 15 27.62 11.97 2.02
CA ILE A 15 26.21 11.81 1.63
C ILE A 15 25.88 12.92 0.63
N ARG A 16 25.84 12.61 -0.68
CA ARG A 16 25.12 13.45 -1.64
C ARG A 16 23.62 13.16 -1.47
N GLN A 17 22.83 14.22 -1.45
CA GLN A 17 21.48 14.32 -0.87
C GLN A 17 20.34 13.48 -1.46
N ASP A 18 20.55 12.51 -2.36
CA ASP A 18 19.43 11.97 -3.14
C ASP A 18 19.36 10.44 -3.15
N PHE A 19 19.15 9.82 -1.98
CA PHE A 19 18.51 8.50 -1.96
C PHE A 19 17.02 8.67 -2.25
N LYS A 20 16.70 8.78 -3.53
CA LYS A 20 15.32 8.84 -4.02
C LYS A 20 14.65 7.47 -4.06
N ALA A 21 15.39 6.39 -3.79
CA ALA A 21 14.88 5.04 -3.78
C ALA A 21 15.43 4.25 -2.60
N ILE A 22 14.54 3.58 -1.89
CA ILE A 22 14.84 2.54 -0.91
C ILE A 22 14.14 1.28 -1.37
N ASP A 23 14.93 0.27 -1.73
CA ASP A 23 14.45 -1.06 -2.04
C ASP A 23 15.09 -2.04 -1.07
N LEU A 24 14.28 -2.54 -0.13
CA LEU A 24 14.63 -3.57 0.85
C LEU A 24 13.83 -4.86 0.61
N SER A 25 13.26 -5.02 -0.59
CA SER A 25 12.41 -6.17 -0.91
C SER A 25 13.13 -7.52 -0.79
N GLU A 26 12.35 -8.59 -0.58
CA GLU A 26 12.81 -9.98 -0.55
C GLU A 26 13.89 -10.23 0.52
N ASN A 27 13.60 -9.78 1.75
CA ASN A 27 14.46 -9.98 2.91
C ASN A 27 13.67 -10.60 4.07
N ARG A 28 14.35 -10.78 5.21
CA ARG A 28 13.74 -11.31 6.45
C ARG A 28 13.51 -10.21 7.50
N ILE A 29 13.31 -8.96 7.07
CA ILE A 29 13.11 -7.84 7.99
C ILE A 29 11.75 -8.01 8.67
N TYR A 30 11.70 -7.86 9.99
CA TYR A 30 10.51 -8.04 10.80
C TYR A 30 10.26 -6.85 11.72
N GLY A 31 9.07 -6.83 12.33
CA GLY A 31 8.63 -5.73 13.18
C GLY A 31 7.84 -4.68 12.39
N LYS A 32 7.66 -3.49 12.96
CA LYS A 32 6.86 -2.43 12.34
C LYS A 32 7.67 -1.58 11.37
N ILE A 33 7.00 -0.99 10.38
CA ILE A 33 7.56 0.13 9.62
C ILE A 33 7.66 1.33 10.60
N PRO A 34 8.84 1.93 10.80
CA PRO A 34 9.00 3.01 11.76
C PRO A 34 8.39 4.32 11.23
N GLU A 35 7.78 5.11 12.12
CA GLU A 35 7.22 6.44 11.79
C GLU A 35 8.28 7.41 11.21
N SER A 36 9.55 7.20 11.55
CA SER A 36 10.67 7.97 11.00
C SER A 36 10.85 7.81 9.49
N THR A 37 10.25 6.78 8.88
CA THR A 37 10.25 6.61 7.42
C THR A 37 9.65 7.85 6.73
N GLY A 38 8.63 8.47 7.33
CA GLY A 38 8.01 9.70 6.82
C GLY A 38 8.90 10.95 6.83
N PHE A 39 10.11 10.89 7.38
CA PHE A 39 11.08 11.99 7.37
C PHE A 39 11.93 12.02 6.08
N LEU A 40 11.84 10.99 5.25
CA LEU A 40 12.61 10.87 4.01
C LEU A 40 11.97 11.67 2.86
N LYS A 41 11.91 12.99 2.98
CA LYS A 41 11.15 13.87 2.08
C LYS A 41 11.58 13.85 0.61
N ALA A 42 12.80 13.42 0.32
CA ALA A 42 13.31 13.28 -1.05
C ALA A 42 12.99 11.91 -1.68
N LEU A 43 12.33 10.99 -0.95
CA LEU A 43 12.09 9.62 -1.41
C LEU A 43 11.01 9.59 -2.49
N CYS A 44 11.34 8.96 -3.62
CA CYS A 44 10.47 8.72 -4.77
C CYS A 44 10.02 7.25 -4.85
N LEU A 45 10.82 6.31 -4.38
CA LEU A 45 10.49 4.88 -4.39
C LEU A 45 10.74 4.25 -3.01
N LEU A 46 9.74 3.56 -2.50
CA LEU A 46 9.84 2.73 -1.31
C LEU A 46 9.33 1.32 -1.63
N ASN A 47 10.23 0.34 -1.66
CA ASN A 47 9.89 -1.06 -1.82
C ASN A 47 10.31 -1.84 -0.57
N LEU A 48 9.32 -2.37 0.15
CA LEU A 48 9.47 -3.17 1.37
C LEU A 48 8.87 -4.58 1.20
N SER A 49 8.51 -4.97 -0.03
CA SER A 49 7.77 -6.21 -0.29
C SER A 49 8.57 -7.47 0.04
N GLY A 50 7.88 -8.59 0.23
CA GLY A 50 8.56 -9.87 0.51
C GLY A 50 9.37 -9.86 1.81
N ASN A 51 8.84 -9.20 2.84
CA ASN A 51 9.43 -9.13 4.18
C ASN A 51 8.41 -9.58 5.25
N ALA A 52 8.83 -9.65 6.50
CA ALA A 52 7.99 -10.00 7.64
C ALA A 52 7.53 -8.77 8.44
N PHE A 53 7.33 -7.62 7.79
CA PHE A 53 6.76 -6.43 8.45
C PHE A 53 5.36 -6.70 8.99
N THR A 54 5.09 -6.24 10.20
CA THR A 54 3.83 -6.44 10.94
C THR A 54 3.21 -5.11 11.36
N SER A 55 2.01 -5.18 11.95
CA SER A 55 1.27 -4.01 12.47
C SER A 55 0.79 -3.07 11.35
N ASP A 56 0.29 -1.90 11.74
CA ASP A 56 -0.35 -0.96 10.82
C ASP A 56 0.68 -0.22 9.96
N ILE A 57 0.25 0.20 8.76
CA ILE A 57 1.00 1.13 7.92
C ILE A 57 1.06 2.49 8.63
N PRO A 58 2.24 3.05 8.91
CA PRO A 58 2.36 4.29 9.65
C PRO A 58 1.79 5.46 8.84
N ARG A 59 0.98 6.30 9.50
CA ARG A 59 0.34 7.46 8.85
C ARG A 59 1.37 8.46 8.32
N SER A 60 2.56 8.49 8.90
CA SER A 60 3.68 9.31 8.42
C SER A 60 4.14 8.97 7.00
N LEU A 61 3.77 7.84 6.39
CA LEU A 61 4.06 7.63 4.97
C LEU A 61 3.36 8.66 4.06
N ALA A 62 2.24 9.24 4.51
CA ALA A 62 1.59 10.36 3.82
C ALA A 62 2.44 11.65 3.80
N ASN A 63 3.55 11.70 4.54
CA ASN A 63 4.48 12.81 4.53
C ASN A 63 5.51 12.74 3.38
N LEU A 64 5.54 11.65 2.61
CA LEU A 64 6.47 11.43 1.51
C LEU A 64 5.93 12.05 0.22
N THR A 65 5.87 13.37 0.17
CA THR A 65 5.18 14.13 -0.89
C THR A 65 5.79 13.97 -2.28
N ASN A 66 7.01 13.44 -2.41
CA ASN A 66 7.67 13.14 -3.68
C ASN A 66 7.56 11.66 -4.08
N LEU A 67 6.83 10.84 -3.32
CA LEU A 67 6.74 9.40 -3.54
C LEU A 67 5.95 9.10 -4.81
N GLU A 68 6.56 8.32 -5.69
CA GLU A 68 6.02 7.88 -6.97
C GLU A 68 5.62 6.40 -6.95
N ALA A 69 6.34 5.58 -6.19
CA ALA A 69 6.12 4.14 -6.10
C ALA A 69 6.21 3.63 -4.66
N LEU A 70 5.19 2.88 -4.23
CA LEU A 70 5.10 2.24 -2.92
C LEU A 70 4.73 0.76 -3.05
N ASP A 71 5.65 -0.14 -2.74
CA ASP A 71 5.37 -1.57 -2.67
C ASP A 71 5.50 -2.09 -1.24
N LEU A 72 4.37 -2.49 -0.67
CA LEU A 72 4.26 -3.11 0.66
C LEU A 72 3.68 -4.54 0.55
N SER A 73 3.71 -5.14 -0.64
CA SER A 73 3.08 -6.43 -0.90
C SER A 73 3.82 -7.60 -0.25
N SER A 74 3.11 -8.72 -0.05
CA SER A 74 3.68 -9.95 0.51
C SER A 74 4.38 -9.70 1.86
N THR A 75 3.71 -8.99 2.75
CA THR A 75 4.15 -8.83 4.15
C THR A 75 3.06 -9.27 5.12
N LYS A 76 3.15 -8.90 6.39
CA LYS A 76 2.16 -9.23 7.44
C LYS A 76 1.52 -7.97 8.03
N LEU A 77 1.46 -6.88 7.25
CA LEU A 77 0.85 -5.62 7.67
C LEU A 77 -0.64 -5.81 7.92
N SER A 78 -1.15 -5.16 8.96
CA SER A 78 -2.53 -5.22 9.41
C SER A 78 -3.17 -3.83 9.42
N GLY A 79 -4.42 -3.75 9.89
CA GLY A 79 -5.10 -2.46 10.04
C GLY A 79 -5.57 -1.90 8.69
N GLN A 80 -5.77 -0.58 8.63
CA GLN A 80 -6.30 0.09 7.45
C GLN A 80 -5.19 0.75 6.64
N ILE A 81 -5.40 0.88 5.32
CA ILE A 81 -4.57 1.74 4.48
C ILE A 81 -4.82 3.21 4.90
N PRO A 82 -3.78 3.99 5.26
CA PRO A 82 -3.96 5.38 5.68
C PRO A 82 -4.57 6.24 4.56
N GLN A 83 -5.66 6.94 4.86
CA GLN A 83 -6.36 7.77 3.87
C GLN A 83 -5.47 8.86 3.27
N GLY A 84 -4.53 9.41 4.04
CA GLY A 84 -3.59 10.44 3.58
C GLY A 84 -2.64 10.00 2.47
N LEU A 85 -2.50 8.70 2.20
CA LEU A 85 -1.79 8.24 0.99
C LEU A 85 -2.51 8.70 -0.30
N SER A 86 -3.80 9.01 -0.22
CA SER A 86 -4.58 9.57 -1.34
C SER A 86 -4.13 10.98 -1.74
N ASP A 87 -3.47 11.70 -0.83
CA ASP A 87 -3.04 13.09 -1.02
C ASP A 87 -1.66 13.16 -1.72
N LEU A 88 -1.00 12.02 -1.93
CA LEU A 88 0.30 11.93 -2.60
C LEU A 88 0.12 12.04 -4.12
N SER A 89 0.17 13.26 -4.65
CA SER A 89 -0.12 13.57 -6.05
C SER A 89 0.79 12.87 -7.07
N PHE A 90 2.01 12.50 -6.70
CA PHE A 90 2.95 11.79 -7.57
C PHE A 90 2.86 10.27 -7.47
N LEU A 91 2.13 9.72 -6.48
CA LEU A 91 2.08 8.28 -6.22
C LEU A 91 1.29 7.57 -7.32
N SER A 92 2.01 6.99 -8.27
CA SER A 92 1.45 6.40 -9.49
C SER A 92 1.43 4.87 -9.44
N TYR A 93 2.34 4.27 -8.68
CA TYR A 93 2.40 2.84 -8.44
C TYR A 93 2.20 2.53 -6.96
N MET A 94 1.25 1.65 -6.67
CA MET A 94 1.10 1.09 -5.33
C MET A 94 0.72 -0.39 -5.36
N ASN A 95 1.26 -1.15 -4.41
CA ASN A 95 0.93 -2.54 -4.22
C ASN A 95 0.87 -2.88 -2.72
N PHE A 96 -0.32 -3.27 -2.27
CA PHE A 96 -0.65 -3.68 -0.91
C PHE A 96 -1.13 -5.13 -0.83
N SER A 97 -1.01 -5.89 -1.92
CA SER A 97 -1.51 -7.26 -2.01
C SER A 97 -0.80 -8.20 -1.03
N ARG A 98 -1.45 -9.32 -0.69
CA ARG A 98 -0.89 -10.37 0.18
C ARG A 98 -0.45 -9.81 1.54
N ASN A 99 -1.39 -9.21 2.24
CA ASN A 99 -1.24 -8.69 3.61
C ASN A 99 -2.46 -9.09 4.46
N LEU A 100 -2.54 -8.56 5.68
CA LEU A 100 -3.67 -8.72 6.62
C LEU A 100 -4.47 -7.41 6.75
N LEU A 101 -4.48 -6.58 5.70
CA LEU A 101 -5.16 -5.28 5.71
C LEU A 101 -6.68 -5.47 5.71
N LYS A 102 -7.37 -4.48 6.29
CA LYS A 102 -8.83 -4.48 6.48
C LYS A 102 -9.45 -3.11 6.21
N GLY A 103 -10.76 -3.10 6.03
CA GLY A 103 -11.53 -1.87 5.84
C GLY A 103 -11.51 -1.36 4.40
N PRO A 104 -12.01 -0.14 4.14
CA PRO A 104 -12.16 0.36 2.78
C PRO A 104 -10.82 0.77 2.18
N VAL A 105 -10.61 0.44 0.90
CA VAL A 105 -9.54 1.05 0.11
C VAL A 105 -9.81 2.56 -0.01
N PRO A 106 -8.81 3.44 0.22
CA PRO A 106 -8.96 4.87 0.03
C PRO A 106 -9.50 5.22 -1.36
N LYS A 107 -10.38 6.22 -1.44
CA LYS A 107 -11.07 6.59 -2.69
C LYS A 107 -10.36 7.69 -3.46
N GLY A 108 -9.13 8.05 -3.10
CA GLY A 108 -8.32 9.02 -3.84
C GLY A 108 -8.10 8.62 -5.29
N THR A 109 -7.89 9.59 -6.18
CA THR A 109 -7.66 9.35 -7.61
C THR A 109 -6.50 8.38 -7.87
N GLN A 110 -5.44 8.45 -7.05
CA GLN A 110 -4.29 7.55 -7.16
C GLN A 110 -4.62 6.08 -6.87
N PHE A 111 -5.60 5.82 -5.99
CA PHE A 111 -6.04 4.46 -5.67
C PHE A 111 -6.99 3.91 -6.74
N GLN A 112 -7.84 4.76 -7.31
CA GLN A 112 -8.81 4.38 -8.34
C GLN A 112 -8.14 4.00 -9.68
N SER A 113 -6.92 4.49 -9.94
CA SER A 113 -6.15 4.15 -11.15
C SER A 113 -5.42 2.80 -11.06
N GLN A 114 -5.40 2.16 -9.88
CA GLN A 114 -4.66 0.93 -9.65
C GLN A 114 -5.45 -0.31 -10.05
N LYS A 115 -4.73 -1.39 -10.36
CA LYS A 115 -5.33 -2.69 -10.66
C LYS A 115 -5.90 -3.32 -9.39
N CYS A 116 -6.97 -4.12 -9.52
CA CYS A 116 -7.51 -4.92 -8.40
C CYS A 116 -6.43 -5.80 -7.74
N SER A 117 -5.48 -6.29 -8.54
CA SER A 117 -4.34 -7.08 -8.08
C SER A 117 -3.44 -6.35 -7.08
N SER A 118 -3.41 -5.02 -7.08
CA SER A 118 -2.66 -4.23 -6.09
C SER A 118 -3.24 -4.35 -4.67
N PHE A 119 -4.46 -4.88 -4.53
CA PHE A 119 -5.17 -4.99 -3.25
C PHE A 119 -5.59 -6.43 -2.92
N SER A 120 -5.30 -7.39 -3.80
CA SER A 120 -5.73 -8.78 -3.64
C SER A 120 -5.09 -9.48 -2.45
N ASP A 121 -5.63 -10.63 -2.05
CA ASP A 121 -5.08 -11.46 -0.98
C ASP A 121 -4.96 -10.71 0.37
N ASN A 122 -5.91 -9.81 0.64
CA ASN A 122 -6.15 -9.23 1.96
C ASN A 122 -7.52 -9.72 2.45
N GLN A 123 -7.57 -10.45 3.58
CA GLN A 123 -8.74 -11.22 3.99
C GLN A 123 -10.04 -10.40 4.19
N THR A 124 -9.91 -9.12 4.54
CA THR A 124 -11.06 -8.26 4.93
C THR A 124 -10.97 -6.85 4.36
N LEU A 125 -10.16 -6.68 3.31
CA LEU A 125 -10.07 -5.41 2.61
C LEU A 125 -11.28 -5.27 1.68
N ASP A 126 -12.07 -4.24 1.90
CA ASP A 126 -13.21 -3.92 1.07
C ASP A 126 -12.70 -3.28 -0.22
N SER A 127 -12.40 -4.15 -1.20
CA SER A 127 -11.90 -3.79 -2.52
C SER A 127 -13.01 -3.39 -3.49
N THR A 128 -14.21 -3.00 -3.02
CA THR A 128 -15.30 -2.49 -3.87
C THR A 128 -14.91 -1.28 -4.74
N VAL A 129 -13.71 -0.73 -4.53
CA VAL A 129 -13.08 0.30 -5.38
C VAL A 129 -12.64 -0.24 -6.75
N SER A 130 -12.57 -1.55 -6.98
CA SER A 130 -12.07 -2.12 -8.25
C SER A 130 -13.14 -2.72 -9.17
N ASN A 131 -14.42 -2.65 -8.81
CA ASN A 131 -15.54 -3.05 -9.68
C ASN A 131 -16.32 -1.84 -10.16
N THR A 132 -15.73 -1.08 -11.07
CA THR A 132 -16.51 -0.16 -11.91
C THR A 132 -17.37 -0.99 -12.88
N SER A 133 -18.68 -0.79 -12.76
CA SER A 133 -19.77 -1.21 -13.66
C SER A 133 -20.41 -2.59 -13.41
N VAL A 134 -19.67 -3.70 -13.29
CA VAL A 134 -20.32 -5.04 -13.30
C VAL A 134 -21.00 -5.42 -11.98
N GLU A 135 -20.36 -5.17 -10.82
CA GLU A 135 -21.00 -5.51 -9.52
C GLU A 135 -22.09 -4.55 -9.09
N LYS A 136 -22.01 -3.27 -9.50
CA LYS A 136 -23.12 -2.33 -9.33
C LYS A 136 -24.35 -2.79 -10.10
N LEU A 137 -24.15 -3.28 -11.32
CA LEU A 137 -25.23 -3.86 -12.13
C LEU A 137 -25.77 -5.15 -11.51
N THR A 138 -24.94 -6.09 -11.05
CA THR A 138 -25.46 -7.33 -10.42
C THR A 138 -26.17 -7.05 -9.10
N SER A 139 -25.70 -6.12 -8.28
CA SER A 139 -26.39 -5.71 -7.04
C SER A 139 -27.72 -4.99 -7.32
N GLN A 140 -27.79 -4.11 -8.32
CA GLN A 140 -29.04 -3.46 -8.73
C GLN A 140 -30.03 -4.44 -9.40
N ILE A 141 -29.53 -5.36 -10.22
CA ILE A 141 -30.34 -6.38 -10.89
C ILE A 141 -30.90 -7.38 -9.88
N LEU A 142 -30.12 -7.85 -8.90
CA LEU A 142 -30.62 -8.74 -7.84
C LEU A 142 -31.71 -8.08 -6.99
N HIS A 143 -31.60 -6.77 -6.73
CA HIS A 143 -32.61 -6.02 -6.00
C HIS A 143 -33.90 -5.75 -6.78
N HIS A 144 -33.87 -5.82 -8.12
CA HIS A 144 -35.03 -5.71 -9.00
C HIS A 144 -35.65 -7.07 -9.37
N ILE A 145 -34.87 -8.15 -9.39
CA ILE A 145 -35.34 -9.49 -9.76
C ILE A 145 -35.99 -10.22 -8.56
N PHE A 146 -35.55 -9.96 -7.33
CA PHE A 146 -36.14 -10.56 -6.13
C PHE A 146 -36.79 -9.49 -5.24
N PRO A 147 -38.13 -9.32 -5.26
CA PRO A 147 -38.81 -8.53 -4.25
C PRO A 147 -38.58 -9.17 -2.88
N ARG A 148 -38.31 -8.32 -1.87
CA ARG A 148 -38.16 -8.69 -0.45
C ARG A 148 -39.41 -9.45 0.00
N ASN A 149 -39.40 -10.78 -0.08
CA ASN A 149 -40.30 -11.70 0.62
C ASN A 149 -39.84 -13.15 0.36
N PHE A 150 -38.64 -13.51 0.84
CA PHE A 150 -38.24 -14.92 1.03
C PHE A 150 -37.13 -15.01 2.08
N LEU A 151 -37.37 -14.42 3.26
CA LEU A 151 -36.69 -14.77 4.51
C LEU A 151 -37.67 -14.54 5.67
N SER A 152 -38.69 -15.40 5.73
CA SER A 152 -39.46 -15.88 6.92
C SER A 152 -40.78 -16.45 6.44
#